data_AF-J9G3D3-F1
#
_entry.id   AF-J9G3D3-F1
#
_cell.length_a   1.000
_cell.length_b   1.000
_cell.length_c   1.000
_cell.angle_alpha   90.00
_cell.angle_beta   90.00
_cell.angle_gamma   90.00
#
_symmetry.space_group_name_H-M   'P 1'
#
loop_
_entity.id
_entity.type
_entity.pdbx_description
1 polymer ?
#
loop_
_entity_poly.entity_id
_entity_poly.type
_entity_poly.pdbx_seq_one_letter_code
_entity_poly.pdbx_strand_id
1 'polypeptide(L)'
;MGKSSFLQDFKAFAMRGNVIDMAVGVIIGGAFGKIVSSVVADVIMPPIGLLVGGVNFTDLKWVLKPAETVDGVEKAAVTLNYGNFLQVTFDFLIIAFAVFLFVRLLSQLNRKKEEKAPATPPAPPAPSKEEVLLTEIRDLLKEQKK
;
A
#
# COMPACT_ATOMS: atom_id res chain seq x y z
N MET A 1 5.64 35.77 -25.30
CA MET A 1 6.53 35.25 -24.22
C MET A 1 5.62 34.63 -23.16
N GLY A 2 5.36 33.32 -23.19
CA GLY A 2 4.25 32.75 -22.38
C GLY A 2 4.21 31.23 -22.23
N LYS A 3 5.33 30.53 -22.48
CA LYS A 3 5.42 29.06 -22.30
C LYS A 3 6.11 28.63 -21.01
N SER A 4 6.57 29.56 -20.17
CA SER A 4 7.40 29.26 -19.00
C SER A 4 6.66 29.25 -17.66
N SER A 5 5.47 29.87 -17.52
CA SER A 5 4.77 29.92 -16.22
C SER A 5 4.25 28.54 -15.81
N PHE A 6 3.43 27.88 -16.64
CA PHE A 6 2.85 26.59 -16.26
C PHE A 6 3.90 25.52 -15.91
N LEU A 7 4.99 25.41 -16.67
CA LEU A 7 6.05 24.44 -16.39
C LEU A 7 6.84 24.79 -15.12
N GLN A 8 7.03 26.08 -14.82
CA GLN A 8 7.67 26.52 -13.57
C GLN A 8 6.75 26.32 -12.37
N ASP A 9 5.45 26.63 -12.52
CA ASP A 9 4.42 26.45 -11.50
C ASP A 9 4.21 24.96 -11.20
N PHE A 10 4.19 24.12 -12.25
CA PHE A 10 4.13 22.67 -12.14
C PHE A 10 5.39 22.10 -11.49
N LYS A 11 6.59 22.59 -11.87
CA LYS A 11 7.84 22.19 -11.22
C LYS A 11 7.84 22.58 -9.74
N ALA A 12 7.40 23.80 -9.40
CA ALA A 12 7.31 24.26 -8.02
C ALA A 12 6.31 23.45 -7.19
N PHE A 13 5.18 23.06 -7.78
CA PHE A 13 4.21 22.15 -7.18
C PHE A 13 4.76 20.74 -6.98
N ALA A 14 5.36 20.16 -8.02
CA ALA A 14 5.92 18.81 -8.02
C ALA A 14 7.11 18.67 -7.08
N MET A 15 7.90 19.72 -6.90
CA MET A 15 9.07 19.74 -5.99
C MET A 15 8.69 19.93 -4.51
N ARG A 16 7.40 20.02 -4.16
CA ARG A 16 6.99 19.97 -2.75
C ARG A 16 7.30 18.56 -2.22
N GLY A 17 8.22 18.45 -1.26
CA GLY A 17 8.75 17.16 -0.77
C GLY A 17 7.67 16.14 -0.41
N ASN A 18 6.59 16.58 0.26
CA ASN A 18 5.45 15.71 0.60
C ASN A 18 4.76 15.07 -0.63
N VAL A 19 4.75 15.75 -1.78
CA VAL A 19 4.14 15.24 -3.02
C VAL A 19 5.03 14.19 -3.68
N ILE A 20 6.35 14.40 -3.68
CA ILE A 20 7.32 13.43 -4.24
C ILE A 20 7.31 12.15 -3.42
N ASP A 21 7.41 12.25 -2.10
CA ASP A 21 7.45 11.07 -1.22
C ASP A 21 6.15 10.27 -1.30
N MET A 22 5.01 10.97 -1.36
CA MET A 22 3.71 10.35 -1.58
C MET A 22 3.64 9.66 -2.96
N ALA A 23 4.11 10.32 -4.03
CA ALA A 23 4.10 9.74 -5.38
C ALA A 23 4.98 8.49 -5.47
N VAL A 24 6.16 8.52 -4.87
CA VAL A 24 7.07 7.36 -4.79
C VAL A 24 6.40 6.23 -3.99
N GLY A 25 5.80 6.54 -2.84
CA GLY A 25 5.08 5.56 -2.02
C GLY A 25 3.94 4.87 -2.77
N VAL A 26 3.14 5.62 -3.54
CA VAL A 26 2.03 5.07 -4.34
C VAL A 26 2.53 4.19 -5.49
N ILE A 27 3.57 4.64 -6.21
CA ILE A 27 4.14 3.88 -7.34
C ILE A 27 4.76 2.57 -6.85
N ILE A 28 5.57 2.64 -5.79
CA ILE A 28 6.21 1.46 -5.20
C ILE A 28 5.16 0.54 -4.60
N GLY A 29 4.17 1.07 -3.88
CA GLY A 29 3.07 0.30 -3.30
C GLY A 29 2.27 -0.46 -4.37
N GLY A 30 1.94 0.19 -5.48
CA GLY A 30 1.25 -0.43 -6.61
C GLY A 30 2.09 -1.50 -7.31
N ALA A 31 3.39 -1.25 -7.51
CA ALA A 31 4.30 -2.22 -8.12
C ALA A 31 4.54 -3.45 -7.21
N PHE A 32 4.74 -3.23 -5.91
CA PHE A 32 4.92 -4.29 -4.93
C PHE A 32 3.66 -5.15 -4.81
N GLY A 33 2.47 -4.55 -4.80
CA GLY A 33 1.20 -5.28 -4.83
C GLY A 33 1.13 -6.27 -5.98
N LYS A 34 1.52 -5.86 -7.21
CA LYS A 34 1.56 -6.75 -8.39
C LYS A 34 2.55 -7.92 -8.23
N ILE A 35 3.72 -7.67 -7.63
CA ILE A 35 4.70 -8.73 -7.37
C ILE A 35 4.10 -9.78 -6.44
N VAL A 36 3.47 -9.34 -5.34
CA VAL A 36 2.82 -10.26 -4.40
C VAL A 36 1.67 -11.00 -5.08
N SER A 37 0.80 -10.32 -5.83
CA SER A 37 -0.28 -10.96 -6.60
C SER A 37 0.24 -12.04 -7.56
N SER A 38 1.33 -11.79 -8.28
CA SER A 38 1.93 -12.78 -9.20
C SER A 38 2.48 -13.98 -8.44
N VAL A 39 3.16 -13.79 -7.30
CA VAL A 39 3.61 -14.93 -6.48
C VAL A 39 2.42 -15.77 -6.01
N VAL A 40 1.31 -15.13 -5.64
CA VAL A 40 0.11 -15.86 -5.23
C VAL A 40 -0.52 -16.62 -6.40
N ALA A 41 -0.81 -15.93 -7.50
CA ALA A 41 -1.50 -16.50 -8.65
C ALA A 41 -0.66 -17.52 -9.43
N ASP A 42 0.64 -17.27 -9.57
CA ASP A 42 1.51 -18.05 -10.45
C ASP A 42 2.34 -19.10 -9.70
N VAL A 43 2.55 -18.97 -8.38
CA VAL A 43 3.38 -19.89 -7.59
C VAL A 43 2.60 -20.64 -6.52
N ILE A 44 1.71 -19.96 -5.78
CA ILE A 44 0.97 -20.56 -4.67
C ILE A 44 -0.31 -21.26 -5.14
N MET A 45 -1.05 -20.63 -6.06
CA MET A 45 -2.31 -21.16 -6.57
C MET A 45 -2.17 -22.45 -7.38
N PRO A 46 -1.17 -22.68 -8.26
CA PRO A 46 -1.13 -23.92 -9.05
C PRO A 46 -1.02 -25.19 -8.19
N PRO A 47 -0.15 -25.27 -7.16
CA PRO A 47 -0.13 -26.41 -6.24
C PRO A 47 -1.43 -26.57 -5.44
N ILE A 48 -2.02 -25.47 -4.96
CA ILE A 48 -3.30 -25.51 -4.23
C ILE A 48 -4.40 -26.01 -5.17
N GLY A 49 -4.51 -25.44 -6.36
CA GLY A 49 -5.45 -25.83 -7.40
C GLY A 49 -5.35 -27.31 -7.72
N LEU A 50 -4.14 -27.86 -7.87
CA LEU A 50 -3.95 -29.31 -8.05
C LEU A 50 -4.47 -30.13 -6.86
N LEU A 51 -4.28 -29.66 -5.62
CA LEU A 51 -4.76 -30.34 -4.41
C LEU A 51 -6.29 -30.28 -4.25
N VAL A 52 -6.94 -29.18 -4.67
CA VAL A 52 -8.41 -29.02 -4.59
C VAL A 52 -9.13 -29.56 -5.85
N GLY A 53 -8.42 -30.23 -6.77
CA GLY A 53 -9.03 -30.88 -7.94
C GLY A 53 -9.16 -29.99 -9.19
N GLY A 54 -8.25 -29.02 -9.37
CA GLY A 54 -8.19 -28.14 -10.53
C GLY A 54 -9.16 -26.96 -10.50
N VAL A 55 -9.73 -26.64 -9.33
CA VAL A 55 -10.74 -25.59 -9.20
C VAL A 55 -10.06 -24.22 -9.22
N ASN A 56 -10.16 -23.51 -10.34
CA ASN A 56 -9.94 -22.06 -10.36
C ASN A 56 -11.24 -21.38 -9.96
N PHE A 57 -11.18 -20.49 -8.98
CA PHE A 57 -12.38 -19.76 -8.54
C PHE A 57 -13.00 -18.97 -9.69
N THR A 58 -12.21 -18.49 -10.66
CA THR A 58 -12.69 -17.83 -11.89
C THR A 58 -13.69 -18.64 -12.72
N ASP A 59 -13.68 -19.97 -12.62
CA ASP A 59 -14.59 -20.84 -13.37
C ASP A 59 -16.01 -20.87 -12.76
N LEU A 60 -16.14 -20.40 -11.52
CA LEU A 60 -17.41 -20.24 -10.84
C LEU A 60 -18.17 -19.04 -11.42
N LYS A 61 -19.02 -19.32 -12.40
CA LYS A 61 -19.90 -18.34 -13.02
C LYS A 61 -21.32 -18.88 -13.11
N TRP A 62 -22.29 -17.99 -12.89
CA TRP A 62 -23.69 -18.29 -13.13
C TRP A 62 -24.09 -17.71 -14.49
N VAL A 63 -24.45 -18.56 -15.43
CA VAL A 63 -24.97 -18.13 -16.74
C VAL A 63 -26.41 -17.66 -16.57
N LEU A 64 -26.64 -16.36 -16.74
CA LEU A 64 -27.97 -15.74 -16.67
C LEU A 64 -28.67 -15.78 -18.03
N LYS A 65 -27.90 -15.61 -19.12
CA LYS A 65 -28.36 -15.85 -20.50
C LYS A 65 -27.26 -16.58 -21.27
N PRO A 66 -27.59 -17.72 -21.93
CA PRO A 66 -26.63 -18.41 -22.78
C PRO A 66 -26.24 -17.52 -23.97
N ALA A 67 -25.09 -17.83 -24.58
CA ALA A 67 -24.70 -17.18 -25.82
C ALA A 67 -25.66 -17.63 -26.93
N GLU A 68 -26.20 -16.67 -27.68
CA GLU A 68 -27.13 -16.93 -28.77
C GLU A 68 -26.70 -16.16 -30.01
N THR A 69 -26.79 -16.80 -31.17
CA THR A 69 -26.60 -16.14 -32.46
C THR A 69 -27.97 -15.71 -32.97
N VAL A 70 -28.20 -14.40 -33.05
CA VAL A 70 -29.43 -13.83 -33.59
C VAL A 70 -29.04 -12.99 -34.81
N ASP A 71 -29.64 -13.28 -35.96
CA ASP A 71 -29.40 -12.58 -37.24
C ASP A 71 -27.92 -12.56 -37.68
N GLY A 72 -27.19 -13.65 -37.44
CA GLY A 72 -25.77 -13.77 -37.81
C GLY A 72 -24.81 -12.99 -36.90
N VAL A 73 -25.30 -12.37 -35.83
CA VAL A 73 -24.49 -11.70 -34.82
C VAL A 73 -24.41 -12.57 -33.56
N GLU A 74 -23.20 -13.01 -33.22
CA GLU A 74 -22.95 -13.71 -31.96
C GLU A 74 -23.13 -12.75 -30.77
N LYS A 75 -24.12 -13.03 -29.92
CA LYS A 75 -24.24 -12.36 -28.61
C LYS A 75 -23.57 -13.22 -27.56
N ALA A 76 -22.57 -12.64 -26.90
CA ALA A 76 -21.88 -13.28 -25.79
C ALA A 76 -22.87 -13.63 -24.66
N ALA A 77 -22.60 -14.74 -23.96
CA ALA A 77 -23.35 -15.13 -22.78
C ALA A 77 -23.28 -14.04 -21.71
N VAL A 78 -24.40 -13.74 -21.07
CA VAL A 78 -24.43 -12.87 -19.90
C VAL A 78 -24.20 -13.75 -18.68
N THR A 79 -23.02 -13.61 -18.06
CA THR A 79 -22.61 -14.41 -16.91
C THR A 79 -22.33 -13.54 -15.69
N LEU A 80 -22.79 -14.00 -14.52
CA LEU A 80 -22.42 -13.44 -13.24
C LEU A 80 -21.20 -14.21 -12.71
N ASN A 81 -20.04 -13.59 -12.80
CA ASN A 81 -18.74 -14.20 -12.50
C ASN A 81 -18.38 -14.01 -11.02
N TYR A 82 -19.20 -14.56 -10.10
CA TYR A 82 -18.94 -14.45 -8.65
C TYR A 82 -17.62 -15.09 -8.23
N GLY A 83 -17.16 -16.07 -9.01
CA GLY A 83 -15.84 -16.67 -8.89
C GLY A 83 -14.69 -15.68 -8.92
N ASN A 84 -14.76 -14.66 -9.78
CA ASN A 84 -13.75 -13.62 -9.85
C ASN A 84 -13.71 -12.78 -8.56
N PHE A 85 -14.87 -12.49 -7.97
CA PHE A 85 -14.93 -11.78 -6.69
C PHE A 85 -14.29 -12.60 -5.56
N LEU A 86 -14.57 -13.90 -5.51
CA LEU A 86 -13.95 -14.80 -4.53
C LEU A 86 -12.43 -14.89 -4.72
N GLN A 87 -11.96 -14.94 -5.97
CA GLN A 87 -10.54 -14.95 -6.30
C GLN A 87 -9.85 -13.68 -5.81
N VAL A 88 -10.37 -12.50 -6.17
CA VAL A 88 -9.81 -11.21 -5.73
C VAL A 88 -9.82 -11.07 -4.21
N THR A 89 -10.84 -11.60 -3.54
CA THR A 89 -10.92 -11.62 -2.07
C THR A 89 -9.81 -12.49 -1.47
N PHE A 90 -9.57 -13.68 -2.03
CA PHE A 90 -8.46 -14.55 -1.61
C PHE A 90 -7.10 -13.91 -1.85
N ASP A 91 -6.88 -13.32 -3.02
CA ASP A 91 -5.64 -12.61 -3.35
C ASP A 91 -5.39 -11.47 -2.35
N PHE A 92 -6.42 -10.69 -2.03
CA PHE A 92 -6.33 -9.63 -1.02
C PHE A 92 -5.93 -10.16 0.36
N LEU A 93 -6.54 -11.27 0.82
CA LEU A 93 -6.20 -11.88 2.11
C LEU A 93 -4.75 -12.34 2.16
N ILE A 94 -4.24 -12.93 1.08
CA ILE A 94 -2.85 -13.40 1.02
C ILE A 94 -1.88 -12.22 0.96
N ILE A 95 -2.19 -11.17 0.19
CA ILE A 95 -1.38 -9.94 0.16
C ILE A 95 -1.35 -9.28 1.53
N ALA A 96 -2.50 -9.13 2.19
CA ALA A 96 -2.59 -8.58 3.53
C ALA A 96 -1.78 -9.40 4.53
N PHE A 97 -1.84 -10.72 4.45
CA PHE A 97 -1.05 -11.62 5.29
C PHE A 97 0.46 -11.51 5.02
N ALA A 98 0.87 -11.43 3.75
CA ALA A 98 2.27 -11.26 3.37
C ALA A 98 2.84 -9.91 3.86
N VAL A 99 2.08 -8.82 3.70
CA VAL A 99 2.45 -7.50 4.21
C VAL A 99 2.54 -7.52 5.74
N PHE A 100 1.59 -8.17 6.43
CA PHE A 100 1.64 -8.33 7.88
C PHE A 100 2.90 -9.08 8.34
N LEU A 101 3.25 -10.20 7.68
CA LEU A 101 4.48 -10.94 7.98
C LEU A 101 5.73 -10.10 7.74
N PHE A 102 5.77 -9.32 6.66
CA PHE A 102 6.89 -8.44 6.35
C PHE A 102 7.06 -7.33 7.40
N VAL A 103 5.96 -6.66 7.78
CA VAL A 103 5.98 -5.63 8.84
C VAL A 103 6.40 -6.24 10.17
N ARG A 104 5.88 -7.44 10.50
CA ARG A 104 6.29 -8.18 11.71
C ARG A 104 7.78 -8.51 11.70
N LEU A 105 8.33 -8.93 10.55
CA LEU A 105 9.76 -9.22 10.40
C LEU A 105 10.61 -7.95 10.58
N LEU A 106 10.23 -6.85 9.94
CA LEU A 106 10.91 -5.56 10.10
C LEU A 106 10.86 -5.08 11.55
N SER A 107 9.70 -5.19 12.21
CA SER A 107 9.54 -4.86 13.62
C SER A 107 10.47 -5.71 14.50
N GLN A 108 10.58 -7.02 14.24
CA GLN A 108 11.51 -7.90 14.96
C GLN A 108 12.98 -7.56 14.72
N LEU A 109 13.37 -7.22 13.47
CA LEU A 109 14.74 -6.84 13.14
C LEU A 109 15.14 -5.51 13.78
N ASN A 110 14.22 -4.54 13.83
CA ASN A 110 14.44 -3.27 14.51
C ASN A 110 14.57 -3.46 16.02
N ARG A 111 13.75 -4.33 16.62
CA ARG A 111 13.86 -4.71 18.05
C ARG A 111 15.20 -5.38 18.39
N LYS A 112 15.70 -6.24 17.50
CA LYS A 112 17.03 -6.87 17.64
C LYS A 112 18.20 -5.88 17.48
N LYS A 113 18.00 -4.76 16.77
CA LYS A 113 18.98 -3.67 16.68
C LYS A 113 19.03 -2.87 17.99
N GLU A 114 17.89 -2.68 18.64
CA GLU A 114 17.80 -2.00 19.95
C GLU A 114 18.38 -2.86 21.08
N GLU A 115 18.21 -4.19 21.07
CA GLU A 115 18.81 -5.11 22.07
C GLU A 115 20.35 -5.20 22.03
N LYS A 116 21.01 -4.71 20.97
CA LYS A 116 22.49 -4.67 20.88
C LYS A 116 23.11 -3.38 21.41
N ALA A 117 22.31 -2.37 21.75
CA ALA A 117 22.77 -1.26 22.57
C ALA A 117 22.49 -1.62 24.05
N PRO A 118 23.48 -1.51 24.97
CA PRO A 118 23.19 -1.70 26.38
C PRO A 118 22.06 -0.74 26.77
N ALA A 119 21.05 -1.27 27.46
CA ALA A 119 19.86 -0.55 27.89
C ALA A 119 20.23 0.59 28.85
N THR A 120 20.66 1.73 28.32
CA THR A 120 20.44 3.02 28.96
C THR A 120 18.96 3.32 28.85
N PRO A 121 18.27 3.70 29.95
CA PRO A 121 16.91 4.20 29.88
C PRO A 121 16.84 5.23 28.75
N PRO A 122 15.79 5.24 27.91
CA PRO A 122 15.65 6.27 26.89
C PRO A 122 15.78 7.61 27.60
N ALA A 123 16.84 8.35 27.26
CA ALA A 123 16.97 9.72 27.71
C ALA A 123 15.66 10.42 27.31
N PRO A 124 15.05 11.23 28.20
CA PRO A 124 13.88 12.01 27.85
C PRO A 124 14.12 12.65 26.48
N PRO A 125 13.17 12.55 25.54
CA PRO A 125 13.36 13.12 24.21
C PRO A 125 13.88 14.54 24.39
N ALA A 126 15.04 14.82 23.78
CA ALA A 126 15.61 16.15 23.85
C ALA A 126 14.52 17.12 23.37
N PRO A 127 14.21 18.19 24.13
CA PRO A 127 13.12 19.07 23.80
C PRO A 127 13.28 19.54 22.36
N SER A 128 12.19 19.49 21.59
CA SER A 128 12.21 19.96 20.22
C SER A 128 12.68 21.42 20.17
N LYS A 129 13.25 21.88 19.05
CA LYS A 129 13.68 23.29 18.93
C LYS A 129 12.52 24.25 19.24
N GLU A 130 11.30 23.85 18.92
CA GLU A 130 10.08 24.57 19.27
C GLU A 130 9.84 24.59 20.78
N GLU A 131 9.96 23.46 21.48
CA GLU A 131 9.85 23.40 22.95
C GLU A 131 10.92 24.23 23.66
N VAL A 132 12.15 24.27 23.13
CA VAL A 132 13.24 25.13 23.65
C VAL A 132 12.87 26.60 23.46
N LEU A 133 12.48 27.01 22.26
CA LEU A 133 12.07 28.38 21.97
C LEU A 133 10.85 28.79 22.80
N LEU A 134 9.88 27.91 23.00
CA LEU A 134 8.70 28.18 23.83
C LEU A 134 9.07 28.31 25.31
N THR A 135 10.07 27.57 25.78
CA THR A 135 10.61 27.70 27.14
C THR A 135 11.32 29.04 27.31
N GLU A 136 12.15 29.44 26.34
CA GLU A 136 12.80 30.76 26.33
C GLU A 136 11.78 31.90 26.27
N ILE A 137 10.76 31.81 25.41
CA ILE A 137 9.68 32.80 25.32
C ILE A 137 8.91 32.90 26.65
N ARG A 138 8.61 31.77 27.30
CA ARG A 138 7.93 31.75 28.60
C ARG A 138 8.76 32.48 29.66
N ASP A 139 10.06 32.27 29.67
CA ASP A 139 10.95 32.83 30.68
C ASP A 139 11.15 34.34 30.45
N LEU A 140 11.29 34.79 29.19
CA LEU A 140 11.31 36.21 28.82
C LEU A 140 10.00 36.93 29.17
N LEU A 141 8.84 36.28 28.98
CA LEU A 141 7.53 36.84 29.37
C LEU A 141 7.35 36.94 30.88
N LYS A 142 7.95 36.02 31.65
CA LYS A 142 7.96 36.10 33.12
C LYS A 142 8.83 37.26 33.62
N GLU A 143 9.97 37.51 32.98
CA GLU A 143 10.83 38.66 33.30
C GLU A 143 10.14 40.00 32.97
N GLN A 144 9.45 40.12 31.84
CA GLN A 144 8.73 41.36 31.49
C GLN A 144 7.50 41.66 32.37
N LYS A 145 6.90 40.63 33.00
CA LYS A 145 5.75 40.81 33.90
C LYS A 145 6.13 41.21 35.32
N LYS A 146 7.43 41.33 35.62
CA LYS A 146 7.96 41.72 36.91
C LYS A 146 8.48 43.17 36.86
#